data_AF-A0A1C6JY72-F1
#
_entry.id   AF-A0A1C6JY72-F1
#
_cell.length_a   1.000
_cell.length_b   1.000
_cell.length_c   1.000
_cell.angle_alpha   90.00
_cell.angle_beta   90.00
_cell.angle_gamma   90.00
#
_symmetry.space_group_name_H-M   'P 1'
#
loop_
_entity.id
_entity.type
_entity.pdbx_description
1 polymer ?
#
loop_
_entity_poly.entity_id
_entity_poly.type
_entity_poly.pdbx_seq_one_letter_code
_entity_poly.pdbx_strand_id
1 'polypeptide(L)'
;MDMEAGKTLTNEEVIRELLDLLKKNAMKEQANDVFEICSYVDGLEKKIDSMTEELTNMQNQIKEMQEDTFVNNAKKALSEAKERLNTRCEQIKSQVIEVKAQVKSTAKSIVEEAKEKGRAALYRVSEFLGIKKRILDIRENVIGAIKTTDKDIAKTALLAKGFREARQTAANAFRTFADKPEVDYSQKEQKHPITKAVLAPMKAVKKMFVSMELHLDRLYWQVAVLLVWSWQKI
;
A
#
# COMPACT_ATOMS: atom_id res chain seq x y z
N MET A 1 9.34 -16.05 -17.88
CA MET A 1 8.31 -15.01 -17.74
C MET A 1 9.04 -13.71 -17.48
N ASP A 2 8.82 -12.73 -18.35
CA ASP A 2 9.81 -11.75 -18.79
C ASP A 2 10.37 -10.81 -17.71
N MET A 3 11.67 -10.53 -17.85
CA MET A 3 12.49 -9.62 -17.04
C MET A 3 12.12 -8.14 -17.27
N GLU A 4 10.88 -7.75 -17.01
CA GLU A 4 10.48 -6.34 -16.87
C GLU A 4 10.28 -5.91 -15.40
N ALA A 5 10.74 -6.72 -14.45
CA ALA A 5 10.72 -6.37 -13.03
C ALA A 5 11.70 -5.21 -12.77
N GLY A 6 11.18 -3.99 -12.70
CA GLY A 6 11.93 -2.80 -12.24
C GLY A 6 11.88 -1.58 -13.17
N LYS A 7 11.26 -1.66 -14.36
CA LYS A 7 11.09 -0.48 -15.21
C LYS A 7 9.84 0.30 -14.78
N THR A 8 10.03 1.57 -14.45
CA THR A 8 8.95 2.50 -14.12
C THR A 8 8.20 2.89 -15.40
N LEU A 9 6.88 3.08 -15.34
CA LEU A 9 6.05 3.57 -16.45
C LEU A 9 6.59 4.88 -17.01
N THR A 10 7.03 5.78 -16.14
CA THR A 10 7.68 7.05 -16.51
C THR A 10 8.93 6.87 -17.39
N ASN A 11 9.57 5.70 -17.34
CA ASN A 11 10.75 5.37 -18.14
C ASN A 11 10.44 4.40 -19.29
N GLU A 12 9.18 4.03 -19.49
CA GLU A 12 8.77 3.22 -20.63
C GLU A 12 8.92 3.98 -21.94
N GLU A 13 9.41 3.27 -22.96
CA GLU A 13 9.69 3.86 -24.26
C GLU A 13 8.41 4.39 -24.91
N VAL A 14 7.36 3.56 -24.91
CA VAL A 14 6.05 3.92 -25.46
C VAL A 14 5.41 5.11 -24.75
N ILE A 15 5.64 5.25 -23.43
CA ILE A 15 5.13 6.38 -22.65
C ILE A 15 5.89 7.65 -22.99
N ARG A 16 7.23 7.58 -23.08
CA ARG A 16 8.05 8.73 -23.50
C ARG A 16 7.70 9.18 -24.91
N GLU A 17 7.50 8.24 -25.82
CA GLU A 17 7.08 8.53 -27.19
C GLU A 17 5.73 9.26 -27.22
N LEU A 18 4.74 8.78 -26.47
CA LEU A 18 3.44 9.48 -26.33
C LEU A 18 3.60 10.90 -25.79
N LEU A 19 4.38 11.07 -24.72
CA LEU A 19 4.62 12.37 -24.09
C LEU A 19 5.30 13.34 -25.07
N ASP A 20 6.25 12.87 -25.86
CA ASP A 20 6.93 13.68 -26.86
C ASP A 20 6.01 14.07 -28.02
N LEU A 21 5.15 13.16 -28.49
CA LEU A 21 4.14 13.46 -29.50
C LEU A 21 3.16 14.54 -29.01
N LEU A 22 2.67 14.43 -27.78
CA LEU A 22 1.77 15.41 -27.18
C LEU A 22 2.45 16.79 -27.07
N LYS A 23 3.70 16.84 -26.59
CA LYS A 23 4.48 18.09 -26.48
C LYS A 23 4.72 18.75 -27.85
N LYS A 24 5.11 17.96 -28.87
CA LYS A 24 5.33 18.45 -30.24
C LYS A 24 4.06 19.04 -30.88
N ASN A 25 2.89 18.59 -30.44
CA ASN A 25 1.59 19.05 -30.93
C ASN A 25 0.94 20.14 -30.03
N ALA A 26 1.73 20.80 -29.17
CA ALA A 26 1.27 21.82 -28.22
C ALA A 26 0.20 21.34 -27.22
N MET A 27 0.11 20.03 -26.96
CA MET A 27 -0.82 19.40 -26.01
C MET A 27 -0.16 19.20 -24.64
N LYS A 28 0.33 20.30 -24.05
CA LYS A 28 1.13 20.28 -22.81
C LYS A 28 0.34 19.78 -21.60
N GLU A 29 -0.91 20.19 -21.46
CA GLU A 29 -1.76 19.77 -20.35
C GLU A 29 -2.01 18.27 -20.38
N GLN A 30 -2.34 17.72 -21.55
CA GLN A 30 -2.55 16.29 -21.75
C GLN A 30 -1.28 15.47 -21.50
N ALA A 31 -0.12 16.00 -21.91
CA ALA A 31 1.16 15.37 -21.59
C ALA A 31 1.42 15.33 -20.07
N ASN A 32 1.08 16.41 -19.36
CA ASN A 32 1.20 16.45 -17.90
C ASN A 32 0.25 15.44 -17.25
N ASP A 33 -1.01 15.35 -17.70
CA ASP A 33 -1.99 14.40 -17.16
C ASP A 33 -1.50 12.94 -17.30
N VAL A 34 -0.97 12.58 -18.49
CA VAL A 34 -0.40 11.24 -18.74
C VAL A 34 0.80 10.99 -17.83
N PHE A 35 1.70 11.98 -17.71
CA PHE A 35 2.89 11.86 -16.88
C PHE A 35 2.55 11.72 -15.39
N GLU A 36 1.57 12.49 -14.90
CA GLU A 36 1.05 12.37 -13.55
C GLU A 36 0.54 10.95 -13.31
N ILE A 37 -0.36 10.44 -14.16
CA ILE A 37 -0.89 9.07 -14.04
C ILE A 37 0.24 8.03 -13.95
N CYS A 38 1.24 8.11 -14.83
CA CYS A 38 2.38 7.19 -14.81
C CYS A 38 3.17 7.29 -13.50
N SER A 39 3.49 8.50 -13.07
CA SER A 39 4.23 8.77 -11.83
C SER A 39 3.46 8.27 -10.59
N TYR A 40 2.13 8.38 -10.60
CA TYR A 40 1.28 7.89 -9.54
C TYR A 40 1.29 6.37 -9.44
N VAL A 41 1.10 5.68 -10.58
CA VAL A 41 1.16 4.22 -10.63
C VAL A 41 2.52 3.70 -10.17
N ASP A 42 3.62 4.32 -10.63
CA ASP A 42 4.98 4.00 -10.18
C ASP A 42 5.14 4.21 -8.66
N GLY A 43 4.54 5.28 -8.11
CA GLY A 43 4.56 5.57 -6.68
C GLY A 43 3.74 4.58 -5.84
N LEU A 44 2.64 4.06 -6.39
CA LEU A 44 1.85 3.00 -5.75
C LEU A 44 2.63 1.69 -5.69
N GLU A 45 3.25 1.27 -6.81
CA GLU A 45 4.07 0.06 -6.86
C GLU A 45 5.19 0.09 -5.82
N LYS A 46 5.95 1.19 -5.75
CA LYS A 46 7.02 1.33 -4.74
C LYS A 46 6.54 1.17 -3.31
N LYS A 47 5.37 1.76 -2.98
CA LYS A 47 4.78 1.61 -1.64
C LYS A 47 4.33 0.18 -1.39
N ILE A 48 3.80 -0.51 -2.40
CA ILE A 48 3.45 -1.94 -2.30
C ILE A 48 4.69 -2.79 -2.02
N ASP A 49 5.79 -2.55 -2.74
CA ASP A 49 7.03 -3.30 -2.55
C ASP A 49 7.56 -3.11 -1.10
N SER A 50 7.53 -1.88 -0.59
CA SER A 50 7.87 -1.60 0.82
C SER A 50 6.92 -2.30 1.80
N MET A 51 5.62 -2.37 1.50
CA MET A 51 4.67 -3.13 2.33
C MET A 51 4.99 -4.62 2.32
N THR A 52 5.31 -5.20 1.17
CA THR A 52 5.69 -6.62 1.04
C THR A 52 6.98 -6.93 1.82
N GLU A 53 7.96 -6.02 1.81
CA GLU A 53 9.18 -6.14 2.61
C GLU A 53 8.88 -6.13 4.12
N GLU A 54 8.09 -5.15 4.60
CA GLU A 54 7.68 -5.06 6.01
C GLU A 54 6.90 -6.30 6.47
N LEU A 55 6.01 -6.82 5.62
CA LEU A 55 5.25 -8.05 5.89
C LEU A 55 6.14 -9.30 5.92
N THR A 56 7.20 -9.33 5.12
CA THR A 56 8.19 -10.43 5.12
C THR A 56 9.04 -10.37 6.38
N ASN A 57 9.50 -9.18 6.76
CA ASN A 57 10.24 -8.96 8.00
C ASN A 57 9.40 -9.36 9.23
N MET A 58 8.13 -8.94 9.27
CA MET A 58 7.18 -9.33 10.31
C MET A 58 7.01 -10.85 10.39
N GLN A 59 6.91 -11.53 9.23
CA GLN A 59 6.80 -12.99 9.19
C GLN A 59 8.04 -13.69 9.77
N ASN A 60 9.24 -13.19 9.47
CA ASN A 60 10.49 -13.73 10.01
C ASN A 60 10.56 -13.52 11.52
N GLN A 61 10.20 -12.34 12.00
CA GLN A 61 10.20 -12.03 13.43
C GLN A 61 9.17 -12.87 14.21
N ILE A 62 8.01 -13.17 13.64
CA ILE A 62 7.03 -14.10 14.24
C ILE A 62 7.61 -15.52 14.35
N LYS A 63 8.36 -15.99 13.34
CA LYS A 63 9.01 -17.32 13.36
C LYS A 63 10.08 -17.40 14.45
N GLU A 64 10.89 -16.35 14.61
CA GLU A 64 11.98 -16.26 15.58
C GLU A 64 11.54 -16.12 17.04
N MET A 65 10.27 -15.84 17.31
CA MET A 65 9.75 -15.84 18.68
C MET A 65 9.95 -17.23 19.32
N GLN A 66 10.28 -17.31 20.61
CA GLN A 66 10.48 -18.61 21.29
C GLN A 66 9.22 -19.48 21.26
N GLU A 67 9.40 -20.79 21.24
CA GLU A 67 8.29 -21.75 21.27
C GLU A 67 8.04 -22.23 22.70
N ASP A 68 7.00 -21.68 23.33
CA ASP A 68 6.35 -22.28 24.48
C ASP A 68 4.83 -22.32 24.22
N THR A 69 4.09 -23.12 25.00
CA THR A 69 2.64 -23.34 24.80
C THR A 69 1.85 -22.02 24.79
N PHE A 70 2.29 -21.01 25.55
CA PHE A 70 1.63 -19.70 25.60
C PHE A 70 1.96 -18.85 24.37
N VAL A 71 3.20 -18.91 23.88
CA VAL A 71 3.65 -18.18 22.69
C VAL A 71 3.04 -18.77 21.42
N ASN A 72 2.75 -20.07 21.35
CA ASN A 72 2.23 -20.70 20.14
C ASN A 72 0.83 -20.18 19.72
N ASN A 73 -0.07 -19.97 20.68
CA ASN A 73 -1.38 -19.39 20.40
C ASN A 73 -1.26 -17.93 19.96
N ALA A 74 -0.36 -17.16 20.57
CA ALA A 74 -0.07 -15.79 20.15
C ALA A 74 0.52 -15.76 18.73
N LYS A 75 1.54 -16.58 18.44
CA LYS A 75 2.14 -16.72 17.10
C LYS A 75 1.10 -17.03 16.03
N LYS A 76 0.15 -17.92 16.31
CA LYS A 76 -0.95 -18.24 15.39
C LYS A 76 -1.80 -17.00 15.10
N ALA A 77 -2.29 -16.32 16.13
CA ALA A 77 -3.11 -15.12 15.96
C ALA A 77 -2.35 -13.98 15.23
N LEU A 78 -1.05 -13.82 15.50
CA LEU A 78 -0.18 -12.85 14.83
C LEU A 78 0.05 -13.22 13.36
N SER A 79 0.23 -14.50 13.06
CA SER A 79 0.37 -15.00 11.68
C SER A 79 -0.92 -14.80 10.88
N GLU A 80 -2.08 -15.05 11.50
CA GLU A 80 -3.38 -14.78 10.87
C GLU A 80 -3.59 -13.27 10.62
N ALA A 81 -3.16 -12.41 11.54
CA ALA A 81 -3.20 -10.95 11.34
C ALA A 81 -2.29 -10.52 10.19
N LYS A 82 -1.08 -11.10 10.09
CA LYS A 82 -0.16 -10.91 8.97
C LYS A 82 -0.82 -11.33 7.66
N GLU A 83 -1.41 -12.51 7.61
CA GLU A 83 -2.01 -13.09 6.42
C GLU A 83 -3.15 -12.20 5.90
N ARG A 84 -4.06 -11.77 6.80
CA ARG A 84 -5.12 -10.82 6.44
C ARG A 84 -4.58 -9.52 5.85
N LEU A 85 -3.49 -8.99 6.40
CA LEU A 85 -2.85 -7.78 5.91
C LEU A 85 -2.19 -8.02 4.54
N ASN A 86 -1.54 -9.17 4.37
CA ASN A 86 -0.89 -9.60 3.14
C ASN A 86 -1.89 -9.77 1.99
N THR A 87 -3.02 -10.44 2.24
CA THR A 87 -4.10 -10.61 1.26
C THR A 87 -4.57 -9.26 0.72
N ARG A 88 -4.69 -8.24 1.58
CA ARG A 88 -5.08 -6.88 1.15
C ARG A 88 -3.99 -6.20 0.32
N CYS A 89 -2.72 -6.33 0.73
CA CYS A 89 -1.60 -5.81 -0.05
C CYS A 89 -1.56 -6.44 -1.46
N GLU A 90 -1.75 -7.75 -1.57
CA GLU A 90 -1.78 -8.46 -2.86
C GLU A 90 -2.99 -8.08 -3.72
N GLN A 91 -4.16 -7.89 -3.12
CA GLN A 91 -5.34 -7.38 -3.84
C GLN A 91 -5.06 -6.00 -4.47
N ILE A 92 -4.53 -5.06 -3.68
CA ILE A 92 -4.19 -3.72 -4.17
C ILE A 92 -3.07 -3.80 -5.23
N LYS A 93 -2.09 -4.70 -5.05
CA LYS A 93 -1.03 -4.97 -6.02
C LYS A 93 -1.58 -5.41 -7.38
N SER A 94 -2.52 -6.36 -7.38
CA SER A 94 -3.16 -6.84 -8.62
C SER A 94 -3.80 -5.68 -9.39
N GLN A 95 -4.57 -4.83 -8.69
CA GLN A 95 -5.22 -3.68 -9.33
C GLN A 95 -4.22 -2.67 -9.89
N VAL A 96 -3.12 -2.41 -9.18
CA VAL A 96 -2.07 -1.51 -9.66
C VAL A 96 -1.38 -2.08 -10.91
N ILE A 97 -1.13 -3.39 -10.95
CA ILE A 97 -0.56 -4.06 -12.14
C ILE A 97 -1.53 -3.99 -13.32
N GLU A 98 -2.83 -4.19 -13.10
CA GLU A 98 -3.86 -4.06 -14.15
C GLU A 98 -3.92 -2.64 -14.71
N VAL A 99 -3.90 -1.62 -13.84
CA VAL A 99 -3.84 -0.21 -14.24
C VAL A 99 -2.56 0.06 -15.04
N LYS A 100 -1.41 -0.45 -14.58
CA LYS A 100 -0.13 -0.29 -15.29
C LYS A 100 -0.17 -0.90 -16.69
N ALA A 101 -0.70 -2.11 -16.82
CA ALA A 101 -0.86 -2.77 -18.11
C ALA A 101 -1.77 -1.95 -19.05
N GLN A 102 -2.88 -1.41 -18.53
CA GLN A 102 -3.80 -0.59 -19.30
C GLN A 102 -3.16 0.73 -19.76
N VAL A 103 -2.38 1.40 -18.91
CA VAL A 103 -1.60 2.59 -19.28
C VAL A 103 -0.69 2.27 -20.47
N LYS A 104 0.06 1.17 -20.40
CA LYS A 104 0.95 0.75 -21.51
C LYS A 104 0.18 0.48 -22.79
N SER A 105 -0.91 -0.29 -22.73
CA SER A 105 -1.69 -0.66 -23.92
C SER A 105 -2.36 0.54 -24.57
N THR A 106 -2.93 1.46 -23.78
CA THR A 106 -3.56 2.67 -24.28
C THR A 106 -2.53 3.59 -24.91
N ALA A 107 -1.37 3.79 -24.26
CA ALA A 107 -0.30 4.60 -24.84
C ALA A 107 0.21 4.03 -26.16
N LYS A 108 0.42 2.71 -26.23
CA LYS A 108 0.84 2.01 -27.44
C LYS A 108 -0.14 2.22 -28.59
N SER A 109 -1.43 2.00 -28.33
CA SER A 109 -2.48 2.18 -29.34
C SER A 109 -2.53 3.62 -29.89
N ILE A 110 -2.40 4.62 -29.02
CA ILE A 110 -2.40 6.03 -29.43
C ILE A 110 -1.16 6.36 -30.26
N VAL A 111 0.02 5.91 -29.83
CA VAL A 111 1.29 6.15 -30.55
C VAL A 111 1.25 5.52 -31.94
N GLU A 112 0.81 4.27 -32.06
CA GLU A 112 0.68 3.57 -33.34
C GLU A 112 -0.29 4.29 -34.27
N GLU A 113 -1.48 4.67 -33.78
CA GLU A 113 -2.46 5.37 -34.62
C GLU A 113 -2.01 6.80 -34.97
N ALA A 114 -1.27 7.47 -34.09
CA ALA A 114 -0.71 8.79 -34.39
C ALA A 114 0.36 8.75 -35.48
N LYS A 115 1.07 7.63 -35.66
CA LYS A 115 1.99 7.43 -36.80
C LYS A 115 1.26 7.38 -38.13
N GLU A 116 0.04 6.87 -38.16
CA GLU A 116 -0.78 6.74 -39.38
C GLU A 116 -1.67 7.96 -39.64
N LYS A 117 -2.36 8.45 -38.59
CA LYS A 117 -3.41 9.48 -38.68
C LYS A 117 -2.99 10.85 -38.15
N GLY A 118 -1.74 10.97 -37.69
CA GLY A 118 -1.17 12.21 -37.18
C GLY A 118 -1.87 12.74 -35.93
N ARG A 119 -1.96 14.07 -35.83
CA ARG A 119 -2.48 14.79 -34.65
C ARG A 119 -3.89 14.35 -34.24
N ALA A 120 -4.74 13.92 -35.18
CA ALA A 120 -6.12 13.54 -34.87
C ALA A 120 -6.21 12.36 -33.89
N ALA A 121 -5.28 11.40 -33.97
CA ALA A 121 -5.24 10.26 -33.06
C ALA A 121 -4.87 10.66 -31.62
N LEU A 122 -4.13 11.76 -31.43
CA LEU A 122 -3.71 12.20 -30.09
C LEU A 122 -4.88 12.64 -29.20
N TYR A 123 -6.04 12.98 -29.77
CA TYR A 123 -7.24 13.27 -28.97
C TYR A 123 -7.77 12.04 -28.20
N ARG A 124 -7.38 10.83 -28.60
CA ARG A 124 -7.62 9.60 -27.84
C ARG A 124 -6.88 9.55 -26.50
N VAL A 125 -5.98 10.49 -26.22
CA VAL A 125 -5.42 10.66 -24.86
C VAL A 125 -6.52 10.86 -23.80
N SER A 126 -7.71 11.30 -24.21
CA SER A 126 -8.91 11.30 -23.35
C SER A 126 -9.28 9.93 -22.77
N GLU A 127 -8.87 8.82 -23.38
CA GLU A 127 -9.04 7.45 -22.84
C GLU A 127 -8.36 7.25 -21.47
N PHE A 128 -7.32 8.05 -21.15
CA PHE A 128 -6.69 8.06 -19.83
C PHE A 128 -7.63 8.50 -18.71
N LEU A 129 -8.74 9.18 -19.01
CA LEU A 129 -9.79 9.46 -18.02
C LEU A 129 -10.40 8.17 -17.46
N GLY A 130 -10.56 7.14 -18.30
CA GLY A 130 -11.04 5.82 -17.86
C GLY A 130 -10.05 5.11 -16.93
N ILE A 131 -8.75 5.29 -17.18
CA ILE A 131 -7.67 4.79 -16.31
C ILE A 131 -7.70 5.52 -14.97
N LYS A 132 -7.89 6.85 -14.98
CA LYS A 132 -8.02 7.67 -13.77
C LYS A 132 -9.16 7.18 -12.88
N LYS A 133 -10.29 6.78 -13.47
CA LYS A 133 -11.40 6.17 -12.72
C LYS A 133 -10.99 4.88 -12.00
N ARG A 134 -10.26 3.98 -12.66
CA ARG A 134 -9.75 2.75 -12.03
C ARG A 134 -8.76 3.01 -10.89
N ILE A 135 -7.96 4.07 -11.01
CA ILE A 135 -7.09 4.53 -9.91
C ILE A 135 -7.93 4.99 -8.70
N LEU A 136 -9.10 5.59 -8.93
CA LEU A 136 -10.04 5.91 -7.84
C LEU A 136 -10.66 4.66 -7.21
N ASP A 137 -10.92 3.60 -7.97
CA ASP A 137 -11.40 2.33 -7.38
C ASP A 137 -10.35 1.72 -6.43
N ILE A 138 -9.06 1.85 -6.74
CA ILE A 138 -7.95 1.45 -5.84
C ILE A 138 -8.02 2.22 -4.52
N ARG A 139 -8.40 3.51 -4.55
CA ARG A 139 -8.53 4.35 -3.35
C ARG A 139 -9.56 3.77 -2.39
N GLU A 140 -10.72 3.35 -2.87
CA GLU A 140 -11.77 2.77 -2.03
C GLU A 140 -11.27 1.51 -1.31
N ASN A 141 -10.51 0.67 -2.03
CA ASN A 141 -9.88 -0.52 -1.46
C ASN A 141 -8.80 -0.17 -0.43
N VAL A 142 -7.99 0.85 -0.68
CA VAL A 142 -7.01 1.37 0.29
C VAL A 142 -7.71 1.83 1.57
N ILE A 143 -8.82 2.57 1.47
CA ILE A 143 -9.61 3.02 2.63
C ILE A 143 -10.17 1.82 3.40
N GLY A 144 -10.69 0.80 2.70
CA GLY A 144 -11.11 -0.45 3.30
C GLY A 144 -9.97 -1.17 4.03
N ALA A 145 -8.78 -1.19 3.44
CA ALA A 145 -7.58 -1.78 4.02
C ALA A 145 -7.13 -1.04 5.29
N ILE A 146 -7.20 0.29 5.33
CA ILE A 146 -6.87 1.09 6.52
C ILE A 146 -7.81 0.74 7.68
N LYS A 147 -9.13 0.78 7.45
CA LYS A 147 -10.15 0.50 8.48
C LYS A 147 -9.99 -0.88 9.11
N THR A 148 -9.68 -1.87 8.28
CA THR A 148 -9.52 -3.25 8.72
C THR A 148 -8.18 -3.49 9.40
N THR A 149 -7.11 -2.85 8.90
CA THR A 149 -5.79 -2.85 9.55
C THR A 149 -5.85 -2.21 10.94
N ASP A 150 -6.65 -1.16 11.13
CA ASP A 150 -6.87 -0.56 12.45
C ASP A 150 -7.49 -1.53 13.45
N LYS A 151 -8.48 -2.31 13.01
CA LYS A 151 -9.08 -3.38 13.83
C LYS A 151 -8.04 -4.45 14.17
N ASP A 152 -7.24 -4.86 13.20
CA ASP A 152 -6.18 -5.87 13.40
C ASP A 152 -5.08 -5.36 14.35
N ILE A 153 -4.70 -4.07 14.26
CA ILE A 153 -3.76 -3.41 15.18
C ILE A 153 -4.32 -3.40 16.60
N ALA A 154 -5.58 -3.03 16.77
CA ALA A 154 -6.24 -2.99 18.08
C ALA A 154 -6.29 -4.39 18.73
N LYS A 155 -6.69 -5.41 17.97
CA LYS A 155 -6.68 -6.81 18.44
C LYS A 155 -5.27 -7.28 18.81
N THR A 156 -4.27 -6.96 17.99
CA THR A 156 -2.87 -7.32 18.25
C THR A 156 -2.32 -6.62 19.49
N ALA A 157 -2.69 -5.36 19.72
CA ALA A 157 -2.32 -4.64 20.93
C ALA A 157 -2.93 -5.24 22.20
N LEU A 158 -4.19 -5.70 22.14
CA LEU A 158 -4.84 -6.42 23.24
C LEU A 158 -4.16 -7.76 23.53
N LEU A 159 -3.81 -8.53 22.49
CA LEU A 159 -3.05 -9.77 22.63
C LEU A 159 -1.68 -9.52 23.27
N ALA A 160 -0.96 -8.49 22.82
CA ALA A 160 0.33 -8.12 23.39
C ALA A 160 0.22 -7.74 24.89
N LYS A 161 -0.85 -7.04 25.26
CA LYS A 161 -1.14 -6.67 26.66
C LYS A 161 -1.46 -7.90 27.52
N GLY A 162 -2.40 -8.75 27.08
CA GLY A 162 -2.76 -9.96 27.83
C GLY A 162 -1.58 -10.93 27.99
N PHE A 163 -0.76 -11.07 26.95
CA PHE A 163 0.46 -11.88 27.01
C PHE A 163 1.47 -11.34 28.04
N ARG A 164 1.64 -10.02 28.11
CA ARG A 164 2.47 -9.35 29.12
C ARG A 164 1.96 -9.66 30.53
N GLU A 165 0.67 -9.46 30.77
CA GLU A 165 0.05 -9.67 32.10
C GLU A 165 0.21 -11.13 32.55
N ALA A 166 -0.13 -12.10 31.68
CA ALA A 166 0.03 -13.52 31.99
C ALA A 166 1.48 -13.90 32.32
N ARG A 167 2.47 -13.38 31.58
CA ARG A 167 3.88 -13.63 31.84
C ARG A 167 4.33 -13.05 33.18
N GLN A 168 3.86 -11.86 33.53
CA GLN A 168 4.16 -11.20 34.80
C GLN A 168 3.57 -11.97 35.98
N THR A 169 2.31 -12.42 35.87
CA THR A 169 1.66 -13.26 36.88
C THR A 169 2.40 -14.57 37.08
N ALA A 170 2.76 -15.27 36.00
CA ALA A 170 3.55 -16.51 36.09
C ALA A 170 4.91 -16.26 36.76
N ALA A 171 5.62 -15.20 36.38
CA ALA A 171 6.90 -14.85 36.98
C ALA A 171 6.79 -14.53 38.49
N ASN A 172 5.76 -13.81 38.91
CA ASN A 172 5.52 -13.57 40.34
C ASN A 172 5.13 -14.85 41.08
N ALA A 173 4.31 -15.73 40.49
CA ALA A 173 3.99 -17.02 41.10
C ALA A 173 5.26 -17.87 41.35
N PHE A 174 6.21 -17.91 40.41
CA PHE A 174 7.50 -18.59 40.62
C PHE A 174 8.37 -17.92 41.70
N ARG A 175 8.29 -16.59 41.84
CA ARG A 175 9.00 -15.88 42.91
C ARG A 175 8.40 -16.22 44.27
N THR A 176 7.08 -16.17 44.39
CA THR A 176 6.35 -16.55 45.60
C THR A 176 6.65 -18.00 45.99
N PHE A 177 6.69 -18.93 45.02
CA PHE A 177 7.09 -20.32 45.26
C PHE A 177 8.53 -20.45 45.77
N ALA A 178 9.42 -19.53 45.40
CA ALA A 178 10.82 -19.51 45.83
C ALA A 178 11.06 -18.58 47.04
N ASP A 179 10.03 -18.25 47.82
CA ASP A 179 10.06 -17.33 48.97
C ASP A 179 10.62 -15.93 48.66
N LYS A 180 10.50 -15.48 47.41
CA LYS A 180 10.91 -14.14 46.96
C LYS A 180 9.69 -13.22 46.89
N PRO A 181 9.83 -11.94 47.29
CA PRO A 181 8.74 -10.98 47.21
C PRO A 181 8.31 -10.73 45.76
N GLU A 182 7.02 -10.48 45.57
CA GLU A 182 6.46 -10.08 44.28
C GLU A 182 7.08 -8.78 43.77
N VAL A 183 7.17 -8.66 42.45
CA VAL A 183 7.66 -7.44 41.78
C VAL A 183 6.48 -6.73 41.16
N ASP A 184 6.38 -5.41 41.40
CA ASP A 184 5.49 -4.55 40.63
C ASP A 184 6.13 -4.25 39.26
N TYR A 185 5.42 -4.63 38.19
CA TYR A 185 5.84 -4.43 36.81
C TYR A 185 5.16 -3.22 36.14
N SER A 186 4.41 -2.41 36.90
CA SER A 186 3.73 -1.21 36.41
C SER A 186 4.70 -0.22 35.74
N GLN A 187 5.90 -0.04 36.30
CA GLN A 187 6.92 0.89 35.80
C GLN A 187 8.03 0.24 34.94
N LYS A 188 8.04 -1.09 34.76
CA LYS A 188 9.04 -1.78 33.92
C LYS A 188 8.60 -1.78 32.46
N GLU A 189 9.24 -0.93 31.63
CA GLU A 189 9.26 -1.10 30.17
C GLU A 189 10.04 -2.37 29.80
N GLN A 190 9.35 -3.51 29.72
CA GLN A 190 9.91 -4.67 29.04
C GLN A 190 9.67 -4.52 27.53
N LYS A 191 10.75 -4.63 26.74
CA LYS A 191 10.70 -4.71 25.27
C LYS A 191 10.02 -6.02 24.88
N HIS A 192 8.71 -5.96 24.63
CA HIS A 192 7.93 -7.15 24.28
C HIS A 192 8.20 -7.56 22.83
N PRO A 193 8.50 -8.85 22.57
CA PRO A 193 8.72 -9.34 21.22
C PRO A 193 7.51 -9.03 20.33
N ILE A 194 6.27 -9.19 20.81
CA ILE A 194 5.06 -8.92 20.02
C ILE A 194 4.94 -7.44 19.60
N THR A 195 5.19 -6.50 20.52
CA THR A 195 5.04 -5.06 20.24
C THR A 195 6.05 -4.59 19.20
N LYS A 196 7.30 -5.04 19.30
CA LYS A 196 8.34 -4.69 18.31
C LYS A 196 8.17 -5.49 17.03
N ALA A 197 7.87 -6.78 17.13
CA ALA A 197 7.90 -7.70 16.00
C ALA A 197 6.70 -7.63 15.07
N VAL A 198 5.54 -7.21 15.61
CA VAL A 198 4.28 -7.27 14.87
C VAL A 198 3.57 -5.92 14.88
N LEU A 199 3.41 -5.30 16.05
CA LEU A 199 2.66 -4.04 16.12
C LEU A 199 3.36 -2.89 15.38
N ALA A 200 4.70 -2.82 15.41
CA ALA A 200 5.45 -1.80 14.69
C ALA A 200 5.37 -1.97 13.16
N PRO A 201 5.63 -3.17 12.58
CA PRO A 201 5.43 -3.40 11.14
C PRO A 201 3.99 -3.16 10.67
N MET A 202 2.97 -3.60 11.42
CA MET A 202 1.56 -3.32 11.06
C MET A 202 1.27 -1.82 11.00
N LYS A 203 1.82 -1.03 11.93
CA LYS A 203 1.71 0.44 11.91
C LYS A 203 2.47 1.05 10.73
N ALA A 204 3.62 0.49 10.35
CA ALA A 204 4.37 0.93 9.18
C ALA A 204 3.56 0.71 7.89
N VAL A 205 3.02 -0.50 7.69
CA VAL A 205 2.13 -0.82 6.57
C VAL A 205 0.90 0.10 6.55
N LYS A 206 0.26 0.34 7.71
CA LYS A 206 -0.85 1.31 7.80
C LYS A 206 -0.43 2.70 7.30
N LYS A 207 0.73 3.21 7.74
CA LYS A 207 1.24 4.53 7.30
C LYS A 207 1.41 4.58 5.79
N MET A 208 1.84 3.47 5.17
CA MET A 208 1.96 3.38 3.71
C MET A 208 0.59 3.46 3.04
N PHE A 209 -0.43 2.74 3.55
CA PHE A 209 -1.81 2.88 3.06
C PHE A 209 -2.36 4.30 3.21
N VAL A 210 -2.18 4.93 4.37
CA VAL A 210 -2.61 6.33 4.58
C VAL A 210 -1.91 7.27 3.60
N SER A 211 -0.61 7.04 3.34
CA SER A 211 0.12 7.81 2.34
C SER A 211 -0.41 7.57 0.92
N MET A 212 -0.86 6.36 0.58
CA MET A 212 -1.54 6.08 -0.70
C MET A 212 -2.86 6.84 -0.79
N GLU A 213 -3.70 6.76 0.25
CA GLU A 213 -4.99 7.46 0.33
C GLU A 213 -4.81 8.97 0.07
N LEU A 214 -3.90 9.62 0.79
CA LEU A 214 -3.65 11.07 0.63
C LEU A 214 -3.22 11.46 -0.80
N HIS A 215 -2.48 10.61 -1.48
CA HIS A 215 -2.07 10.86 -2.87
C HIS A 215 -3.24 10.65 -3.84
N LEU A 216 -4.06 9.63 -3.59
CA LEU A 216 -5.27 9.34 -4.37
C LEU A 216 -6.37 10.40 -4.15
N ASP A 217 -6.48 10.96 -2.94
CA ASP A 217 -7.34 12.10 -2.62
C ASP A 217 -6.95 13.35 -3.41
N ARG A 218 -5.65 13.64 -3.52
CA ARG A 218 -5.17 14.78 -4.30
C ARG A 218 -5.61 14.67 -5.76
N LEU A 219 -5.46 13.48 -6.35
CA LEU A 219 -5.92 13.18 -7.70
C LEU A 219 -7.43 13.36 -7.86
N TYR A 220 -8.20 12.92 -6.88
CA TYR A 220 -9.66 13.07 -6.87
C TYR A 220 -10.06 14.55 -6.84
N TRP A 221 -9.47 15.35 -5.94
CA TRP A 221 -9.77 16.77 -5.82
C TRP A 221 -9.40 17.57 -7.07
N GLN A 222 -8.29 17.24 -7.73
CA GLN A 222 -7.94 17.86 -9.02
C GLN A 222 -9.04 17.63 -10.08
N VAL A 223 -9.59 16.40 -10.17
CA VAL A 223 -10.70 16.10 -11.10
C VAL A 223 -11.97 16.84 -10.71
N ALA A 224 -12.32 16.83 -9.44
CA ALA A 224 -13.53 17.49 -8.95
C ALA A 224 -13.48 19.00 -9.21
N VAL A 225 -12.33 19.65 -8.97
CA VAL A 225 -12.14 21.07 -9.27
C VAL A 225 -12.28 21.35 -10.77
N LEU A 226 -11.66 20.54 -11.65
CA LEU A 226 -11.78 20.71 -13.10
C LEU A 226 -13.23 20.56 -13.60
N LEU A 227 -14.00 19.63 -13.03
CA LEU A 227 -15.41 19.44 -13.38
C LEU A 227 -16.28 20.60 -12.90
N VAL A 228 -16.06 21.10 -11.68
CA VAL A 228 -16.79 22.27 -11.15
C VAL A 228 -16.49 23.53 -11.96
N TRP A 229 -15.23 23.75 -12.33
CA TRP A 229 -14.83 24.91 -13.16
C TRP A 229 -15.37 24.83 -14.60
N SER A 230 -15.56 23.62 -15.12
CA SER A 230 -16.15 23.40 -16.44
C SER A 230 -17.67 23.65 -16.43
N TRP A 231 -18.35 23.32 -15.33
CA TRP A 231 -19.78 23.62 -15.14
C TRP A 231 -20.09 25.10 -14.92
N GLN A 232 -19.18 25.88 -14.34
CA GLN A 232 -19.35 27.34 -14.17
C GLN A 232 -19.07 28.17 -15.43
N LYS A 233 -18.52 27.55 -16.48
CA LYS A 233 -18.22 28.20 -17.78
C LYS A 233 -19.29 27.94 -18.86
N ILE A 234 -20.36 27.22 -18.52
CA ILE A 234 -21.55 26.96 -19.35
C ILE A 234 -22.69 27.79 -18.77
#